data_AF-A0A955E9M6-F1
#
_entry.id   AF-A0A955E9M6-F1
#
_cell.length_a   1.000
_cell.length_b   1.000
_cell.length_c   1.000
_cell.angle_alpha   90.00
_cell.angle_beta   90.00
_cell.angle_gamma   90.00
#
_symmetry.space_group_name_H-M   'P 1'
#
loop_
_entity.id
_entity.type
_entity.pdbx_description
1 polymer ?
#
loop_
_entity_poly.entity_id
_entity_poly.type
_entity_poly.pdbx_seq_one_letter_code
_entity_poly.pdbx_strand_id
1 'polypeptide(L)'
;MPNNYPPQYRNPSNGLGIAGFIVSLVGLISCGLIAPVGLIMSIIAMRREPRGFAIAGLILGILGSLWVLVAVVFVIVMGGLVAAAAAVGIAAIPHAAALAEMAQLAPQVEQYRQANGTLPAAVSQLPNVTNEQITDPWGNAYLIVPDATGNGFTLVSMGPDGQPSTGDEIDFRSTR
;
A
#
# COMPACT_ATOMS: atom_id res chain seq x y z
N MET A 1 -40.02 68.76 -33.87
CA MET A 1 -38.73 68.23 -34.37
C MET A 1 -38.66 66.76 -33.99
N PRO A 2 -38.45 65.80 -34.90
CA PRO A 2 -38.37 64.39 -34.55
C PRO A 2 -37.02 64.10 -33.88
N ASN A 3 -37.03 63.42 -32.73
CA ASN A 3 -35.82 62.99 -32.01
C ASN A 3 -35.13 61.86 -32.78
N ASN A 4 -33.97 62.15 -33.37
CA ASN A 4 -33.05 61.15 -33.92
C ASN A 4 -32.15 60.60 -32.79
N TYR A 5 -32.53 59.48 -32.20
CA TYR A 5 -31.58 58.69 -31.40
C TYR A 5 -30.74 57.83 -32.34
N PRO A 6 -29.40 57.80 -32.21
CA PRO A 6 -28.58 56.87 -32.98
C PRO A 6 -28.94 55.42 -32.59
N PRO A 7 -28.91 54.47 -33.56
CA PRO A 7 -29.22 53.07 -33.27
C PRO A 7 -28.24 52.55 -32.22
N GLN A 8 -28.77 52.04 -31.10
CA GLN A 8 -27.96 51.42 -30.07
C GLN A 8 -27.47 50.05 -30.56
N TYR A 9 -26.17 49.92 -30.80
CA TYR A 9 -25.53 48.66 -31.16
C TYR A 9 -25.54 47.73 -29.94
N ARG A 10 -26.54 46.85 -29.86
CA ARG A 10 -26.65 45.86 -28.78
C ARG A 10 -25.66 44.74 -29.08
N ASN A 11 -24.49 44.75 -28.43
CA ASN A 11 -23.55 43.63 -28.49
C ASN A 11 -24.29 42.35 -28.03
N PRO A 12 -24.49 41.35 -28.90
CA PRO A 12 -25.14 40.11 -28.48
C PRO A 12 -24.21 39.41 -27.47
N SER A 13 -24.61 39.41 -26.20
CA SER A 13 -23.88 38.72 -25.15
C SER A 13 -24.08 37.22 -25.33
N ASN A 14 -22.98 36.50 -25.54
CA ASN A 14 -22.97 35.07 -25.79
C ASN A 14 -23.13 34.28 -24.48
N GLY A 15 -24.31 34.38 -23.87
CA GLY A 15 -24.66 33.67 -22.63
C GLY A 15 -24.53 32.14 -22.75
N LEU A 16 -24.69 31.62 -23.96
CA LEU A 16 -24.54 30.19 -24.25
C LEU A 16 -23.07 29.72 -24.14
N GLY A 17 -22.11 30.56 -24.52
CA GLY A 17 -20.68 30.22 -24.40
C GLY A 17 -20.23 30.17 -22.93
N ILE A 18 -20.74 31.09 -22.11
CA ILE A 18 -20.51 31.11 -20.67
C ILE A 18 -21.17 29.89 -20.01
N ALA A 19 -22.38 29.52 -20.44
CA ALA A 19 -23.05 28.31 -19.95
C ALA A 19 -22.25 27.02 -20.27
N GLY A 20 -21.71 26.91 -21.49
CA GLY A 20 -20.86 25.77 -21.87
C GLY A 20 -19.57 25.69 -21.06
N PHE A 21 -18.96 26.84 -20.73
CA PHE A 21 -17.79 26.90 -19.86
C PHE A 21 -18.08 26.44 -18.44
N ILE A 22 -19.17 26.95 -17.85
CA ILE A 22 -19.58 26.60 -16.48
C ILE A 22 -19.92 25.12 -16.39
N VAL A 23 -20.64 24.57 -17.37
CA VAL A 23 -20.97 23.14 -17.44
C VAL A 23 -19.71 22.28 -17.57
N SER A 24 -18.71 22.72 -18.35
CA SER A 24 -17.42 22.02 -18.44
C SER A 24 -16.62 22.06 -17.13
N LEU A 25 -16.68 23.18 -16.40
CA LEU A 25 -15.99 23.34 -15.10
C LEU A 25 -16.63 22.45 -14.03
N VAL A 26 -17.96 22.39 -14.00
CA VAL A 26 -18.73 21.52 -13.10
C VAL A 26 -18.52 20.05 -13.45
N GLY A 27 -18.44 19.69 -14.74
CA GLY A 27 -18.12 18.33 -15.18
C GLY A 27 -16.70 17.87 -14.85
N LEU A 28 -15.72 18.80 -14.81
CA LEU A 28 -14.34 18.52 -14.41
C LEU A 28 -14.23 18.26 -12.90
N ILE A 29 -15.00 18.98 -12.09
CA ILE A 29 -15.03 18.84 -10.62
C ILE A 29 -15.79 17.58 -10.20
N SER A 30 -16.78 17.14 -11.00
CA SER A 30 -17.60 15.95 -10.74
C SER A 30 -17.07 14.72 -11.50
N CYS A 31 -15.84 14.32 -11.18
CA CYS A 31 -15.25 12.97 -11.37
C CYS A 31 -15.86 12.08 -12.49
N GLY A 32 -15.65 12.45 -13.76
CA GLY A 32 -15.57 11.51 -14.90
C GLY A 32 -16.86 10.84 -15.42
N LEU A 33 -17.96 10.73 -14.67
CA LEU A 33 -19.15 10.00 -15.14
C LEU A 33 -20.01 10.79 -16.16
N ILE A 34 -19.92 12.12 -16.17
CA ILE A 34 -20.69 13.02 -17.07
C ILE A 34 -19.86 13.43 -18.32
N ALA A 35 -18.58 13.07 -18.37
CA ALA A 35 -17.65 13.41 -19.46
C ALA A 35 -18.17 13.12 -20.89
N PRO A 36 -18.86 12.00 -21.19
CA PRO A 36 -19.38 11.78 -22.54
C PRO A 36 -20.51 12.75 -22.92
N VAL A 37 -21.38 13.13 -21.96
CA VAL A 37 -22.48 14.07 -22.20
C VAL A 37 -21.98 15.51 -22.32
N GLY A 38 -20.97 15.88 -21.52
CA GLY A 38 -20.29 17.18 -21.63
C GLY A 38 -19.57 17.35 -22.97
N LEU A 39 -18.96 16.29 -23.49
CA LEU A 39 -18.31 16.28 -24.80
C LEU A 39 -19.32 16.44 -25.94
N ILE A 40 -20.47 15.77 -25.87
CA ILE A 40 -21.56 15.91 -26.86
C ILE A 40 -22.12 17.34 -26.86
N MET A 41 -22.35 17.94 -25.69
CA MET A 41 -22.80 19.33 -25.59
C MET A 41 -21.74 20.34 -26.08
N SER A 42 -20.46 20.05 -25.89
CA SER A 42 -19.34 20.86 -26.39
C SER A 42 -19.23 20.82 -27.93
N ILE A 43 -19.48 19.66 -28.55
CA ILE A 43 -19.53 19.51 -30.01
C ILE A 43 -20.71 20.30 -30.62
N ILE A 44 -21.87 20.30 -29.95
CA ILE A 44 -23.06 21.04 -30.43
C ILE A 44 -22.89 22.56 -30.25
N ALA A 45 -22.24 23.00 -29.17
CA ALA A 45 -21.92 24.41 -28.92
C ALA A 45 -20.93 25.00 -29.95
N MET A 46 -20.16 24.15 -30.65
CA MET A 46 -19.15 24.54 -31.64
C MET A 46 -19.73 25.06 -32.97
N ARG A 47 -21.07 25.12 -33.13
CA ARG A 47 -21.71 25.53 -34.40
C ARG A 47 -22.03 27.02 -34.55
N ARG A 48 -21.72 27.91 -33.59
CA ARG A 48 -21.80 29.39 -33.80
C ARG A 48 -20.70 30.20 -33.10
N GLU A 49 -20.22 31.21 -33.81
CA GLU A 49 -19.03 32.05 -33.52
C GLU A 49 -19.13 32.85 -32.21
N PRO A 50 -18.01 33.09 -31.49
CA PRO A 50 -16.62 33.11 -31.97
C PRO A 50 -15.80 31.86 -31.62
N ARG A 51 -14.95 31.46 -32.57
CA ARG A 51 -14.28 30.15 -32.63
C ARG A 51 -13.14 29.96 -31.61
N GLY A 52 -12.60 31.04 -31.04
CA GLY A 52 -11.42 30.98 -30.17
C GLY A 52 -11.65 30.29 -28.83
N PHE A 53 -12.84 30.46 -28.24
CA PHE A 53 -13.15 29.88 -26.92
C PHE A 53 -13.34 28.36 -26.97
N ALA A 54 -13.95 27.86 -28.05
CA ALA A 54 -14.10 26.42 -28.27
C ALA A 54 -12.75 25.72 -28.49
N ILE A 55 -11.83 26.36 -29.23
CA ILE A 55 -10.47 25.85 -29.44
C ILE A 55 -9.69 25.82 -28.11
N ALA A 56 -9.80 26.87 -27.30
CA ALA A 56 -9.17 26.89 -25.97
C ALA A 56 -9.71 25.78 -25.05
N GLY A 57 -11.03 25.55 -25.05
CA GLY A 57 -11.66 24.45 -24.31
C GLY A 57 -11.19 23.06 -24.78
N LEU A 58 -11.01 22.87 -26.09
CA LEU A 58 -10.46 21.61 -26.63
C LEU A 58 -9.01 21.39 -26.20
N ILE A 59 -8.15 22.41 -26.29
CA ILE A 59 -6.74 22.32 -25.89
C ILE A 59 -6.64 22.01 -24.39
N LEU A 60 -7.39 22.75 -23.56
CA LEU A 60 -7.43 22.50 -22.11
C LEU A 60 -8.00 21.12 -21.79
N GLY A 61 -9.00 20.66 -22.54
CA GLY A 61 -9.56 19.31 -22.39
C GLY A 61 -8.56 18.21 -22.72
N ILE A 62 -7.79 18.35 -23.81
CA ILE A 62 -6.74 17.39 -24.19
C ILE A 62 -5.62 17.38 -23.15
N LEU A 63 -5.12 18.55 -22.76
CA LEU A 63 -4.07 18.65 -21.74
C LEU A 63 -4.53 18.13 -20.38
N GLY A 64 -5.77 18.46 -19.98
CA GLY A 64 -6.37 17.95 -18.75
C GLY A 64 -6.57 16.44 -18.77
N SER A 65 -7.05 15.88 -19.88
CA SER A 65 -7.24 14.44 -20.04
C SER A 65 -5.91 13.68 -20.01
N LEU A 66 -4.86 14.23 -20.66
CA LEU A 66 -3.51 13.68 -20.60
C LEU A 66 -2.95 13.74 -19.18
N TRP A 67 -3.15 14.87 -18.47
CA TRP A 67 -2.67 15.02 -17.10
C TRP A 67 -3.37 14.05 -16.14
N VAL A 68 -4.70 13.89 -16.27
CA VAL A 68 -5.47 12.91 -15.48
C VAL A 68 -5.00 11.49 -15.77
N LEU A 69 -4.75 11.14 -17.04
CA LEU A 69 -4.22 9.82 -17.39
C LEU A 69 -2.87 9.56 -16.72
N VAL A 70 -1.95 10.53 -16.77
CA VAL A 70 -0.64 10.42 -16.11
C VAL A 70 -0.80 10.29 -14.60
N ALA A 71 -1.68 11.09 -13.97
CA ALA A 71 -1.94 11.02 -12.54
C ALA A 71 -2.52 9.66 -12.13
N VAL A 72 -3.45 9.10 -12.91
CA VAL A 72 -4.02 7.78 -12.63
C VAL A 72 -2.97 6.68 -12.76
N VAL A 73 -2.16 6.70 -13.82
CA VAL A 73 -1.06 5.73 -13.99
C VAL A 73 -0.06 5.85 -12.84
N PHE A 74 0.30 7.08 -12.45
CA PHE A 74 1.20 7.33 -11.33
C PHE A 74 0.65 6.77 -10.02
N VAL A 75 -0.62 7.02 -9.70
CA VAL A 75 -1.26 6.51 -8.48
C VAL A 75 -1.33 4.98 -8.47
N ILE A 76 -1.63 4.34 -9.60
CA ILE A 76 -1.67 2.88 -9.69
C ILE A 76 -0.26 2.30 -9.48
N VAL A 77 0.75 2.84 -10.17
CA VAL A 77 2.13 2.35 -10.09
C VAL A 77 2.71 2.58 -8.69
N MET A 78 2.59 3.79 -8.16
CA MET A 78 3.10 4.11 -6.82
C MET A 78 2.30 3.41 -5.73
N GLY A 79 0.97 3.32 -5.86
CA GLY A 79 0.14 2.57 -4.95
C GLY A 79 0.53 1.09 -4.89
N GLY A 80 0.76 0.47 -6.06
CA GLY A 80 1.25 -0.90 -6.14
C GLY A 80 2.64 -1.08 -5.51
N LEU A 81 3.57 -0.15 -5.77
CA LEU A 81 4.93 -0.19 -5.21
C LEU A 81 4.93 -0.04 -3.69
N VAL A 82 4.18 0.93 -3.16
CA VAL A 82 4.05 1.15 -1.70
C VAL A 82 3.39 -0.05 -1.04
N ALA A 83 2.33 -0.61 -1.63
CA ALA A 83 1.68 -1.81 -1.10
C ALA A 83 2.63 -3.02 -1.06
N ALA A 84 3.42 -3.23 -2.12
CA ALA A 84 4.40 -4.31 -2.18
C ALA A 84 5.51 -4.14 -1.12
N ALA A 85 6.06 -2.93 -0.99
CA ALA A 85 7.07 -2.64 0.02
C ALA A 85 6.53 -2.83 1.45
N ALA A 86 5.30 -2.38 1.71
CA ALA A 86 4.64 -2.59 3.00
C ALA A 86 4.42 -4.08 3.30
N ALA A 87 3.99 -4.87 2.31
CA ALA A 87 3.79 -6.31 2.47
C ALA A 87 5.09 -7.04 2.86
N VAL A 88 6.22 -6.70 2.23
CA VAL A 88 7.54 -7.27 2.58
C VAL A 88 7.94 -6.88 4.01
N GLY A 89 7.78 -5.60 4.38
CA GLY A 89 8.11 -5.11 5.71
C GLY A 89 7.29 -5.82 6.81
N ILE A 90 5.98 -5.98 6.60
CA ILE A 90 5.09 -6.67 7.55
C ILE A 90 5.46 -8.15 7.68
N ALA A 91 5.78 -8.83 6.58
CA ALA A 91 6.19 -10.22 6.60
C ALA A 91 7.51 -10.46 7.37
N ALA A 92 8.42 -9.48 7.42
CA ALA A 92 9.69 -9.60 8.12
C ALA A 92 9.60 -9.44 9.65
N ILE A 93 8.54 -8.80 10.19
CA ILE A 93 8.37 -8.55 11.63
C ILE A 93 8.42 -9.84 12.47
N PRO A 94 7.59 -10.87 12.19
CA PRO A 94 7.59 -12.09 13.01
C PRO A 94 8.91 -12.86 12.91
N HIS A 95 9.58 -12.86 11.75
CA HIS A 95 10.89 -13.51 11.59
C HIS A 95 11.96 -12.90 12.50
N ALA A 96 12.00 -11.56 12.57
CA ALA A 96 12.91 -10.86 13.46
C ALA A 96 12.58 -11.09 14.94
N ALA A 97 11.29 -11.15 15.29
CA ALA A 97 10.84 -11.45 16.64
C ALA A 97 11.26 -12.86 17.09
N ALA A 98 11.05 -13.89 16.25
CA ALA A 98 11.44 -15.26 16.56
C ALA A 98 12.95 -15.40 16.83
N LEU A 99 13.80 -14.75 16.02
CA LEU A 99 15.25 -14.72 16.26
C LEU A 99 15.61 -14.04 17.59
N ALA A 100 14.97 -12.92 17.91
CA ALA A 100 15.21 -12.19 19.15
C ALA A 100 14.79 -13.00 20.38
N GLU A 101 13.64 -13.67 20.31
CA GLU A 101 13.14 -14.56 21.37
C GLU A 101 14.05 -15.76 21.57
N MET A 102 14.46 -16.45 20.50
CA MET A 102 15.41 -17.56 20.59
C MET A 102 16.75 -17.14 21.19
N ALA A 103 17.24 -15.93 20.88
CA ALA A 103 18.45 -15.38 21.49
C ALA A 103 18.30 -15.13 22.99
N GLN A 104 17.09 -14.83 23.47
CA GLN A 104 16.78 -14.69 24.91
C GLN A 104 16.57 -16.05 25.60
N LEU A 105 16.02 -17.03 24.90
CA LEU A 105 15.79 -18.39 25.43
C LEU A 105 17.09 -19.21 25.51
N ALA A 106 18.02 -19.02 24.57
CA ALA A 106 19.28 -19.75 24.53
C ALA A 106 20.06 -19.75 25.87
N PRO A 107 20.30 -18.61 26.55
CA PRO A 107 20.97 -18.62 27.85
C PRO A 107 20.17 -19.36 28.93
N GLN A 108 18.84 -19.38 28.87
CA GLN A 108 18.01 -20.11 29.84
C GLN A 108 18.08 -21.63 29.62
N VAL A 109 18.07 -22.08 28.36
CA VAL A 109 18.33 -23.49 28.00
C VAL A 109 19.70 -23.92 28.48
N GLU A 110 20.69 -23.05 28.31
CA GLU A 110 22.04 -23.31 28.77
C GLU A 110 22.15 -23.40 30.29
N GLN A 111 21.49 -22.48 31.01
CA GLN A 111 21.41 -22.52 32.48
C GLN A 111 20.72 -23.79 32.96
N TYR A 112 19.63 -24.21 32.31
CA TYR A 112 18.95 -25.46 32.63
C TYR A 112 19.88 -26.66 32.46
N ARG A 113 20.65 -26.70 31.36
CA ARG A 113 21.64 -27.75 31.10
C ARG A 113 22.73 -27.77 32.16
N GLN A 114 23.21 -26.61 32.60
CA GLN A 114 24.22 -26.53 33.65
C GLN A 114 23.69 -27.00 35.01
N ALA A 115 22.42 -26.75 35.32
CA ALA A 115 21.80 -27.17 36.57
C ALA A 115 21.41 -28.66 36.60
N ASN A 116 20.89 -29.19 35.49
CA ASN A 116 20.32 -30.55 35.43
C ASN A 116 21.20 -31.56 34.69
N GLY A 117 22.30 -31.12 34.07
CA GLY A 117 23.19 -31.96 33.26
C GLY A 117 22.61 -32.43 31.92
N THR A 118 21.37 -32.06 31.59
CA THR A 118 20.65 -32.46 30.37
C THR A 118 19.93 -31.27 29.74
N LEU A 119 19.72 -31.31 28.43
CA LEU A 119 18.91 -30.31 27.75
C LEU A 119 17.43 -30.51 28.12
N PRO A 120 16.64 -29.43 28.25
CA PRO A 120 15.21 -29.56 28.43
C PRO A 120 14.56 -30.14 27.17
N ALA A 121 13.53 -30.96 27.34
CA ALA A 121 12.78 -31.55 26.23
C ALA A 121 11.90 -30.53 25.51
N ALA A 122 11.52 -29.45 26.20
CA ALA A 122 10.71 -28.36 25.67
C ALA A 122 11.01 -27.05 26.41
N VAL A 123 10.79 -25.91 25.73
CA VAL A 123 10.95 -24.57 26.32
C VAL A 123 10.07 -24.36 27.55
N SER A 124 8.90 -25.02 27.61
CA SER A 124 8.00 -24.99 28.78
C SER A 124 8.60 -25.56 30.07
N GLN A 125 9.70 -26.32 30.00
CA GLN A 125 10.42 -26.83 31.17
C GLN A 125 11.41 -25.82 31.76
N LEU A 126 11.66 -24.71 31.05
CA LEU A 126 12.58 -23.68 31.52
C LEU A 126 11.99 -22.93 32.73
N PRO A 127 12.80 -22.60 33.73
CA PRO A 127 12.36 -21.75 34.82
C PRO A 127 12.13 -20.32 34.32
N ASN A 128 11.04 -19.69 34.76
CA ASN A 128 10.70 -18.28 34.48
C ASN A 128 10.41 -17.93 33.01
N VAL A 129 9.95 -18.89 32.20
CA VAL A 129 9.35 -18.57 30.89
C VAL A 129 7.86 -18.25 31.05
N THR A 130 7.38 -17.25 30.33
CA THR A 130 5.95 -16.96 30.24
C THR A 130 5.31 -17.80 29.13
N ASN A 131 3.98 -17.96 29.16
CA ASN A 131 3.25 -18.69 28.11
C ASN A 131 3.52 -18.14 26.70
N GLU A 132 3.77 -16.84 26.59
CA GLU A 132 4.08 -16.15 25.32
C GLU A 132 5.46 -16.53 24.78
N GLN A 133 6.43 -16.86 25.66
CA GLN A 133 7.80 -17.22 25.27
C GLN A 133 7.96 -18.70 24.91
N ILE A 134 6.92 -19.52 25.13
CA ILE A 134 6.95 -20.96 24.83
C ILE A 134 6.66 -21.21 23.34
N THR A 135 5.95 -20.28 22.71
CA THR A 135 5.55 -20.34 21.31
C THR A 135 6.23 -19.24 20.50
N ASP A 136 6.49 -19.53 19.24
CA ASP A 136 6.96 -18.56 18.27
C ASP A 136 5.85 -17.58 17.83
N PRO A 137 6.17 -16.54 17.04
CA PRO A 137 5.19 -15.55 16.57
C PRO A 137 4.04 -16.10 15.73
N TRP A 138 4.14 -17.36 15.27
CA TRP A 138 3.10 -18.07 14.53
C TRP A 138 2.32 -19.06 15.40
N GLY A 139 2.66 -19.16 16.68
CA GLY A 139 1.97 -19.99 17.68
C GLY A 139 2.51 -21.41 17.78
N ASN A 140 3.60 -21.74 17.11
CA ASN A 140 4.23 -23.06 17.18
C ASN A 140 5.20 -23.13 18.35
N ALA A 141 5.32 -24.28 19.01
CA ALA A 141 6.30 -24.44 20.08
C ALA A 141 7.73 -24.48 19.52
N TYR A 142 8.66 -23.80 20.18
CA TYR A 142 10.08 -23.89 19.86
C TYR A 142 10.62 -25.30 20.11
N LEU A 143 11.40 -25.83 19.16
CA LEU A 143 12.11 -27.10 19.33
C LEU A 143 13.55 -26.87 19.77
N ILE A 144 14.07 -27.80 20.58
CA ILE A 144 15.46 -27.82 21.04
C ILE A 144 16.12 -29.07 20.45
N VAL A 145 17.00 -28.87 19.49
CA VAL A 145 17.72 -29.97 18.82
C VAL A 145 19.16 -30.01 19.34
N PRO A 146 19.59 -31.07 20.04
CA PRO A 146 20.98 -31.20 20.47
C PRO A 146 21.92 -31.27 19.28
N ASP A 147 23.09 -30.65 19.38
CA ASP A 147 24.15 -30.82 18.39
C ASP A 147 24.72 -32.25 18.42
N ALA A 148 25.23 -32.74 17.29
CA ALA A 148 25.81 -34.07 17.16
C ALA A 148 27.00 -34.30 18.10
N THR A 149 27.68 -33.22 18.51
CA THR A 149 28.81 -33.26 19.45
C THR A 149 28.39 -33.24 20.92
N GLY A 150 27.11 -32.96 21.21
CA GLY A 150 26.57 -32.78 22.57
C GLY A 150 27.00 -31.47 23.26
N ASN A 151 27.86 -30.67 22.64
CA ASN A 151 28.40 -29.45 23.24
C ASN A 151 27.51 -28.22 23.02
N GLY A 152 26.64 -28.26 22.01
CA GLY A 152 25.69 -27.19 21.68
C GLY A 152 24.27 -27.70 21.44
N PHE A 153 23.39 -26.77 21.06
CA PHE A 153 22.03 -27.05 20.64
C PHE A 153 21.56 -26.02 19.62
N THR A 154 20.53 -26.36 18.86
CA THR A 154 19.83 -25.47 17.95
C THR A 154 18.41 -25.26 18.43
N LEU A 155 18.00 -24.01 18.62
CA LEU A 155 16.59 -23.64 18.77
C LEU A 155 15.98 -23.50 17.38
N VAL A 156 14.82 -24.09 17.16
CA VAL A 156 14.13 -24.08 15.86
C VAL A 156 12.71 -23.55 16.05
N SER A 157 12.35 -22.54 15.26
CA SER A 157 10.94 -22.13 15.02
C SER A 157 10.46 -22.76 13.72
N MET A 158 9.23 -23.27 13.72
CA MET A 158 8.61 -23.92 12.56
C MET A 158 8.04 -22.93 11.54
N GLY A 159 8.24 -21.63 11.76
CA GLY A 159 7.78 -20.62 10.82
C GLY A 159 6.24 -20.53 10.67
N PRO A 160 5.78 -19.80 9.66
CA PRO A 160 4.36 -19.61 9.37
C PRO A 160 3.56 -20.88 9.10
N ASP A 161 4.14 -21.90 8.47
CA ASP A 161 3.39 -23.09 8.05
C ASP A 161 3.37 -24.21 9.10
N GLY A 162 4.26 -24.15 10.09
CA GLY A 162 4.31 -25.09 11.20
C GLY A 162 4.82 -26.48 10.80
N GLN A 163 5.33 -26.65 9.59
CA GLN A 163 5.76 -27.93 9.05
C GLN A 163 7.29 -28.04 9.03
N PRO A 164 7.83 -29.25 9.24
CA PRO A 164 9.25 -29.47 9.09
C PRO A 164 9.65 -29.68 7.61
N SER A 165 10.88 -29.30 7.30
CA SER A 165 11.57 -29.35 6.00
C SER A 165 10.93 -28.54 4.87
N THR A 166 10.25 -27.44 5.20
CA THR A 166 9.56 -26.55 4.24
C THR A 166 10.41 -25.35 3.83
N GLY A 167 11.48 -25.04 4.56
CA GLY A 167 12.45 -23.99 4.26
C GLY A 167 12.10 -22.61 4.84
N ASP A 168 11.01 -22.52 5.60
CA ASP A 168 10.62 -21.34 6.38
C ASP A 168 11.02 -21.43 7.87
N GLU A 169 11.67 -22.53 8.26
CA GLU A 169 12.18 -22.70 9.62
C GLU A 169 13.32 -21.74 9.94
N ILE A 170 13.35 -21.32 11.19
CA ILE A 170 14.34 -20.38 11.68
C ILE A 170 15.19 -21.08 12.74
N ASP A 171 16.46 -21.28 12.41
CA ASP A 171 17.44 -21.92 13.27
C ASP A 171 18.29 -20.90 14.03
N PHE A 172 18.35 -21.03 15.35
CA PHE A 172 19.31 -20.32 16.19
C PHE A 172 20.27 -21.31 16.83
N ARG A 173 21.53 -21.32 16.37
CA ARG A 173 22.57 -22.22 16.88
C ARG A 173 23.29 -21.61 18.07
N SER A 174 23.29 -22.32 19.19
CA SER A 174 24.07 -22.00 20.37
C SER A 174 25.31 -22.91 20.43
N THR A 175 26.47 -22.35 20.09
CA THR A 175 27.77 -22.99 20.28
C THR A 175 28.41 -22.42 21.54
N ARG A 176 28.84 -23.30 22.45
CA ARG A 176 29.69 -22.95 23.59
C ARG A 176 31.10 -22.56 23.13
#